data_AF-A0A6S6S068-F1
#
_entry.id   AF-A0A6S6S068-F1
#
_cell.length_a   1.000
_cell.length_b   1.000
_cell.length_c   1.000
_cell.angle_alpha   90.00
_cell.angle_beta   90.00
_cell.angle_gamma   90.00
#
_symmetry.space_group_name_H-M   'P 1'
#
loop_
_entity.id
_entity.type
_entity.pdbx_description
1 polymer ?
#
loop_
_entity_poly.entity_id
_entity_poly.type
_entity_poly.pdbx_seq_one_letter_code
_entity_poly.pdbx_strand_id
1 'polypeptide(L)'
;MGLAGNLPASVDIESIADFIANVEQTERLSFANTSHYVDFPRQGGINFHYNNLPLHENGMTITAFNNDKQIFSKTYYSISGGFIVDEEHFGQQISTNKKVPYAL
;
A
#
# COMPACT_ATOMS: atom_id res chain seq x y z
N MET A 1 -5.45 2.66 -6.10
CA MET A 1 -6.79 2.07 -5.86
C MET A 1 -6.83 0.96 -4.80
N GLY A 2 -5.70 0.38 -4.36
CA GLY A 2 -5.71 -0.67 -3.33
C GLY A 2 -6.32 -0.23 -1.99
N LEU A 3 -6.06 1.00 -1.54
CA LEU A 3 -6.71 1.59 -0.35
C LEU A 3 -8.23 1.69 -0.47
N ALA A 4 -8.74 1.81 -1.70
CA ALA A 4 -10.17 1.77 -1.99
C ALA A 4 -10.73 0.35 -2.07
N GLY A 5 -9.92 -0.69 -1.83
CA GLY A 5 -10.35 -2.09 -1.79
C GLY A 5 -10.15 -2.87 -3.10
N ASN A 6 -9.53 -2.26 -4.11
CA ASN A 6 -9.27 -2.96 -5.38
C ASN A 6 -8.13 -3.96 -5.25
N LEU A 7 -8.26 -5.12 -5.89
CA LEU A 7 -7.23 -6.15 -5.96
C LEU A 7 -6.47 -6.07 -7.29
N PRO A 8 -5.13 -6.24 -7.30
CA PRO A 8 -4.34 -6.17 -8.53
C PRO A 8 -4.81 -7.11 -9.65
N ALA A 9 -5.31 -8.29 -9.28
CA ALA A 9 -5.71 -9.33 -10.23
C ALA A 9 -7.09 -9.09 -10.88
N SER A 10 -7.93 -8.22 -10.30
CA SER A 10 -9.34 -8.07 -10.71
C SER A 10 -9.78 -6.61 -10.83
N VAL A 11 -8.83 -5.68 -10.81
CA VAL A 11 -9.12 -4.25 -10.91
C VAL A 11 -9.61 -3.92 -12.32
N ASP A 12 -10.64 -3.09 -12.42
CA ASP A 12 -11.12 -2.56 -13.69
C ASP A 12 -10.14 -1.49 -14.21
N ILE A 13 -9.38 -1.88 -15.23
CA ILE A 13 -8.32 -1.06 -15.84
C ILE A 13 -8.90 0.15 -16.60
N GLU A 14 -10.15 0.06 -17.08
CA GLU A 14 -10.78 1.16 -17.80
C GLU A 14 -11.16 2.29 -16.85
N SER A 15 -11.48 1.97 -15.59
CA SER A 15 -11.90 2.93 -14.56
C SER A 15 -10.76 3.70 -13.88
N ILE A 16 -9.49 3.32 -14.09
CA ILE A 16 -8.35 3.87 -13.31
C ILE A 16 -8.26 5.39 -13.45
N ALA A 17 -8.35 5.90 -14.68
CA ALA A 17 -8.18 7.32 -14.98
C ALA A 17 -9.30 8.15 -14.32
N ASP A 18 -10.54 7.71 -14.46
CA ASP A 18 -11.71 8.37 -13.88
C ASP A 18 -11.68 8.32 -12.35
N PHE A 19 -11.25 7.19 -11.78
CA PHE A 19 -11.06 7.06 -10.34
C PHE A 19 -10.04 8.07 -9.81
N ILE A 20 -8.86 8.16 -10.45
CA ILE A 20 -7.82 9.11 -10.04
C ILE A 20 -8.33 10.54 -10.15
N ALA A 21 -8.96 10.89 -11.28
CA ALA A 21 -9.53 12.22 -11.48
C ALA A 21 -10.58 12.58 -10.42
N ASN A 22 -11.44 11.62 -10.05
CA ASN A 22 -12.44 11.81 -9.01
C ASN A 22 -11.81 12.08 -7.64
N VAL A 23 -10.80 11.29 -7.24
CA VAL A 23 -10.07 11.50 -5.98
C VAL A 23 -9.35 12.85 -5.98
N GLU A 24 -8.71 13.22 -7.10
CA GLU A 24 -8.02 14.50 -7.24
C GLU A 24 -8.97 15.70 -7.21
N GLN A 25 -10.18 15.57 -7.75
CA GLN A 25 -11.18 16.63 -7.79
C GLN A 25 -11.88 16.79 -6.43
N THR A 26 -12.20 15.68 -5.77
CA THR A 26 -12.97 15.67 -4.53
C THR A 26 -12.09 15.78 -3.29
N GLU A 27 -10.80 15.45 -3.41
CA GLU A 27 -9.88 15.27 -2.27
C GLU A 27 -10.41 14.28 -1.23
N ARG A 28 -11.14 13.28 -1.73
CA ARG A 28 -11.76 12.21 -0.95
C ARG A 28 -11.41 10.86 -1.57
N LEU A 29 -11.11 9.89 -0.73
CA LEU A 29 -10.83 8.52 -1.13
C LEU A 29 -11.89 7.59 -0.53
N SER A 30 -12.58 6.81 -1.35
CA SER A 30 -13.41 5.70 -0.86
C SER A 30 -12.49 4.70 -0.16
N PHE A 31 -12.90 4.20 1.02
CA PHE A 31 -12.10 3.30 1.83
C PHE A 31 -12.60 1.87 1.73
N ALA A 32 -11.73 0.93 1.32
CA ALA A 32 -11.94 -0.52 1.39
C ALA A 32 -13.29 -1.03 0.81
N ASN A 33 -13.72 -0.50 -0.34
CA ASN A 33 -15.01 -0.78 -1.00
C ASN A 33 -16.23 -0.52 -0.11
N THR A 34 -16.11 0.36 0.89
CA THR A 34 -17.22 0.78 1.74
C THR A 34 -17.84 2.08 1.21
N SER A 35 -19.00 2.44 1.77
CA SER A 35 -19.61 3.76 1.55
C SER A 35 -18.89 4.89 2.29
N HIS A 36 -17.87 4.58 3.09
CA HIS A 36 -17.10 5.58 3.81
C HIS A 36 -16.02 6.19 2.93
N TYR A 37 -15.88 7.50 3.06
CA TYR A 37 -14.84 8.29 2.42
C TYR A 37 -13.93 8.88 3.50
N VAL A 38 -12.64 8.95 3.20
CA VAL A 38 -11.64 9.61 4.02
C VAL A 38 -11.09 10.82 3.28
N ASP A 39 -10.66 11.80 4.06
CA ASP A 39 -9.93 12.97 3.56
C ASP A 39 -8.62 12.49 2.93
N PHE A 40 -8.43 12.82 1.65
CA PHE A 40 -7.25 12.44 0.89
C PHE A 40 -6.82 13.62 0.02
N PRO A 41 -6.19 14.64 0.64
CA PRO A 41 -5.86 15.89 -0.03
C PRO A 41 -4.83 15.65 -1.13
N ARG A 42 -4.95 16.40 -2.23
CA ARG A 42 -3.99 16.31 -3.34
C ARG A 42 -2.59 16.65 -2.87
N GLN A 43 -2.48 17.66 -2.01
CA GLN A 43 -1.24 18.00 -1.33
C GLN A 43 -1.15 17.26 0.00
N GLY A 44 -0.10 16.46 0.18
CA GLY A 44 0.17 15.76 1.44
C GLY A 44 -0.51 14.40 1.62
N GLY A 45 -1.54 14.07 0.82
CA GLY A 45 -2.15 12.73 0.82
C GLY A 45 -1.26 11.64 0.24
N ILE A 46 -0.36 12.00 -0.67
CA ILE A 46 0.75 11.16 -1.15
C ILE A 46 2.02 12.00 -1.12
N ASN A 47 3.03 11.50 -0.40
CA ASN A 47 4.34 12.15 -0.29
C ASN A 47 5.38 11.27 -0.99
N PHE A 48 5.96 11.78 -2.07
CA PHE A 48 7.06 11.11 -2.78
C PHE A 48 8.38 11.54 -2.15
N HIS A 49 9.11 10.57 -1.62
CA HIS A 49 10.46 10.78 -1.08
C HIS A 49 11.49 10.30 -2.10
N TYR A 50 12.51 11.13 -2.37
CA TYR A 50 13.60 10.79 -3.29
C TYR A 50 14.68 9.91 -2.66
N ASN A 51 14.65 9.76 -1.34
CA ASN A 51 15.59 8.93 -0.60
C ASN A 51 14.95 7.58 -0.31
N ASN A 52 15.75 6.53 -0.40
CA ASN A 52 15.33 5.18 -0.08
C ASN A 52 15.15 5.01 1.43
N LEU A 53 14.23 4.14 1.81
CA LEU A 53 14.15 3.65 3.18
C LEU A 53 15.35 2.72 3.48
N PRO A 54 15.76 2.56 4.76
CA PRO A 54 17.02 1.91 5.11
C PRO A 54 17.16 0.44 4.65
N LEU A 55 16.05 -0.29 4.60
CA LEU A 55 16.08 -1.74 4.37
C LEU A 55 15.94 -2.13 2.89
N HIS A 56 15.30 -1.30 2.08
CA HIS A 56 15.08 -1.59 0.65
C HIS A 56 14.69 -0.33 -0.12
N GLU A 57 15.06 -0.25 -1.40
CA GLU A 57 14.76 0.89 -2.28
C GLU A 57 13.25 1.09 -2.51
N ASN A 58 12.51 0.00 -2.68
CA ASN A 58 11.07 0.01 -2.91
C ASN A 58 10.28 -0.03 -1.59
N GLY A 59 10.49 0.99 -0.75
CA GLY A 59 9.82 1.15 0.54
C GLY A 59 8.64 2.12 0.49
N MET A 60 7.58 1.84 1.25
CA MET A 60 6.41 2.71 1.40
C MET A 60 5.87 2.64 2.82
N THR A 61 5.55 3.78 3.41
CA THR A 61 4.86 3.87 4.71
C THR A 61 3.42 4.32 4.51
N ILE A 62 2.48 3.59 5.11
CA ILE A 62 1.07 3.99 5.18
C ILE A 62 0.81 4.51 6.59
N THR A 63 0.30 5.72 6.69
CA THR A 63 -0.01 6.37 7.97
C THR A 63 -1.48 6.75 8.01
N ALA A 64 -2.17 6.39 9.10
CA ALA A 64 -3.56 6.75 9.33
C ALA A 64 -3.65 7.81 10.43
N PHE A 65 -4.53 8.78 10.22
CA PHE A 65 -4.78 9.89 11.12
C PHE A 65 -6.25 9.92 11.56
N ASN A 66 -6.48 10.39 12.78
CA ASN A 66 -7.79 10.85 13.24
C ASN A 66 -7.65 12.35 13.53
N ASN A 67 -8.22 13.17 12.63
CA ASN A 67 -7.87 14.59 12.51
C ASN A 67 -6.36 14.74 12.35
N ASP A 68 -5.69 15.54 13.20
CA ASP A 68 -4.24 15.75 13.12
C ASP A 68 -3.41 14.70 13.89
N LYS A 69 -4.07 13.77 14.60
CA LYS A 69 -3.37 12.78 15.41
C LYS A 69 -3.10 11.52 14.61
N GLN A 70 -1.82 11.17 14.45
CA GLN A 70 -1.44 9.86 13.95
C GLN A 70 -1.94 8.76 14.90
N ILE A 71 -2.70 7.82 14.37
CA ILE A 71 -3.26 6.68 15.12
C ILE A 71 -2.62 5.34 14.70
N PHE A 72 -2.02 5.29 13.51
CA PHE A 72 -1.37 4.09 13.00
C PHE A 72 -0.31 4.47 11.96
N SER A 73 0.77 3.70 11.89
CA SER A 73 1.76 3.81 10.83
C SER A 73 2.40 2.44 10.61
N LYS A 74 2.55 2.05 9.34
CA LYS A 74 3.19 0.77 8.99
C LYS A 74 3.98 0.90 7.70
N THR A 75 5.20 0.39 7.73
CA THR A 75 6.15 0.40 6.61
C THR A 75 6.16 -0.96 5.93
N TYR A 76 6.13 -0.94 4.60
CA TYR A 76 6.15 -2.10 3.72
C TYR A 76 7.23 -1.97 2.66
N TYR A 77 7.79 -3.10 2.25
CA TYR A 77 8.83 -3.21 1.26
C TYR A 77 8.41 -4.19 0.16
N SER A 78 8.51 -3.75 -1.10
CA SER A 78 8.32 -4.63 -2.27
C SER A 78 9.65 -5.26 -2.66
N ILE A 79 9.79 -6.58 -2.44
CA ILE A 79 11.07 -7.31 -2.48
C ILE A 79 11.27 -8.16 -3.75
N SER A 80 10.51 -7.89 -4.81
CA SER A 80 10.47 -8.58 -6.14
C SER A 80 9.36 -9.60 -6.30
N GLY A 81 8.97 -9.87 -7.56
CA GLY A 81 7.97 -10.90 -7.92
C GLY A 81 6.55 -10.61 -7.42
N GLY A 82 6.27 -9.37 -7.00
CA GLY A 82 5.00 -8.99 -6.37
C GLY A 82 4.90 -9.34 -4.89
N PHE A 83 5.98 -9.83 -4.27
CA PHE A 83 6.02 -10.09 -2.83
C PHE A 83 6.25 -8.80 -2.04
N ILE A 84 5.49 -8.65 -0.96
CA ILE A 84 5.56 -7.52 -0.03
C ILE A 84 5.83 -8.08 1.36
N VAL A 85 6.74 -7.43 2.09
CA VAL A 85 7.02 -7.72 3.50
C VAL A 85 6.87 -6.44 4.30
N ASP A 86 6.39 -6.52 5.53
CA ASP A 86 6.45 -5.37 6.42
C ASP A 86 7.84 -5.23 7.06
N GLU A 87 8.13 -4.04 7.61
CA GLU A 87 9.43 -3.73 8.19
C GLU A 87 9.85 -4.69 9.31
N GLU A 88 8.91 -5.11 10.15
CA GLU A 88 9.16 -5.98 11.31
C GLU A 88 9.62 -7.37 10.88
N HIS A 89 9.18 -7.85 9.72
CA HIS A 89 9.51 -9.17 9.17
C HIS A 89 10.60 -9.13 8.07
N PHE A 90 11.18 -7.97 7.78
CA PHE A 90 12.20 -7.85 6.73
C PHE A 90 13.43 -8.73 7.04
N GLY A 91 13.88 -9.51 6.06
CA GLY A 91 15.04 -10.41 6.21
C GLY A 91 14.80 -11.64 7.10
N GLN A 92 13.59 -11.82 7.65
CA GLN A 92 13.26 -13.02 8.40
C GLN A 92 12.93 -14.18 7.45
N GLN A 93 13.48 -15.36 7.72
CA GLN A 93 13.15 -16.55 6.95
C GLN A 93 11.73 -17.02 7.27
N ILE A 94 10.86 -16.99 6.27
CA ILE A 94 9.57 -17.68 6.33
C ILE A 94 9.87 -19.18 6.27
N SER A 95 9.94 -19.81 7.44
CA SER A 95 10.17 -21.25 7.57
C SER A 95 8.98 -22.01 7.01
N THR A 96 9.02 -22.38 5.73
CA THR A 96 8.02 -23.28 5.17
C THR A 96 8.39 -24.71 5.58
N ASN A 97 7.69 -25.27 6.56
CA ASN A 97 7.90 -26.65 7.01
C ASN A 97 7.35 -27.70 6.01
N LYS A 98 7.26 -27.34 4.71
CA LYS A 98 6.87 -28.25 3.63
C LYS A 98 8.13 -28.83 3.03
N LYS A 99 8.49 -30.05 3.44
CA LYS A 99 9.46 -30.88 2.71
C LYS A 99 8.93 -31.11 1.30
N VAL A 100 9.56 -30.49 0.32
CA VAL A 100 9.37 -30.87 -1.09
C VAL A 100 10.20 -32.13 -1.37
N PRO A 101 9.73 -33.06 -2.23
CA PRO A 101 10.39 -34.36 -2.43
C PRO A 101 11.82 -34.27 -2.96
N TYR A 102 12.13 -33.19 -3.68
CA TYR A 102 13.44 -32.91 -4.24
C TYR A 102 13.80 -31.45 -3.98
N ALA A 103 14.48 -31.18 -2.88
CA ALA A 103 15.11 -29.88 -2.66
C ALA A 103 16.45 -29.85 -3.40
N LEU A 104 16.70 -28.79 -4.16
CA LEU A 104 18.01 -28.50 -4.76
C LEU A 104 19.00 -28.06 -3.67
#